data_AF-A0A2E5GLI6-F1
#
_entry.id   AF-A0A2E5GLI6-F1
#
_cell.length_a   1.000
_cell.length_b   1.000
_cell.length_c   1.000
_cell.angle_alpha   90.00
_cell.angle_beta   90.00
_cell.angle_gamma   90.00
#
_symmetry.space_group_name_H-M   'P 1'
#
loop_
_entity.id
_entity.type
_entity.pdbx_description
1 polymer ?
#
loop_
_entity_poly.entity_id
_entity_poly.type
_entity_poly.pdbx_seq_one_letter_code
_entity_poly.pdbx_strand_id
1 'polypeptide(L)'
;MENFDKENRYLQAKEKVGEIRKFYGGIISYIIVIGALAGLNYWIDGLRHPWFLWAALGWGIGLIFQAAKAFDWNPFMSRDWEERKIKEFMERDKKSQSNMGRWE
;
A
#
# COMPACT_ATOMS: atom_id res chain seq x y z
N MET A 1 23.91 -19.70 0.64
CA MET A 1 23.04 -18.98 1.58
C MET A 1 23.03 -17.48 1.32
N GLU A 2 24.16 -16.84 1.00
CA GLU A 2 24.26 -15.38 0.78
C GLU A 2 23.38 -14.80 -0.35
N ASN A 3 23.11 -15.55 -1.43
CA ASN A 3 22.25 -15.10 -2.52
C ASN A 3 20.76 -15.04 -2.14
N PHE A 4 20.29 -15.94 -1.28
CA PHE A 4 18.90 -15.97 -0.82
C PHE A 4 18.56 -14.75 0.06
N ASP A 5 19.48 -14.36 0.95
CA ASP A 5 19.34 -13.15 1.77
C ASP A 5 19.37 -11.85 0.95
N LYS A 6 20.12 -11.82 -0.16
CA LYS A 6 20.11 -10.67 -1.08
C LYS A 6 18.80 -10.59 -1.86
N GLU A 7 18.32 -11.71 -2.39
CA GLU A 7 17.09 -11.76 -3.19
C GLU A 7 15.84 -11.45 -2.35
N ASN A 8 15.77 -11.96 -1.13
CA ASN A 8 14.67 -11.68 -0.21
C ASN A 8 14.63 -10.20 0.23
N ARG A 9 15.80 -9.59 0.50
CA ARG A 9 15.87 -8.14 0.77
C ARG A 9 15.47 -7.29 -0.44
N TYR A 10 15.78 -7.76 -1.64
CA TYR A 10 15.40 -7.08 -2.88
C TYR A 10 13.89 -7.14 -3.15
N LEU A 11 13.28 -8.30 -2.91
CA LEU A 11 11.83 -8.50 -3.01
C LEU A 11 11.07 -7.61 -2.02
N GLN A 12 11.49 -7.58 -0.76
CA GLN A 12 10.90 -6.70 0.25
C GLN A 12 11.00 -5.21 -0.11
N ALA A 13 12.15 -4.78 -0.63
CA ALA A 13 12.32 -3.40 -1.07
C ALA A 13 11.40 -3.07 -2.26
N LYS A 14 11.25 -4.01 -3.21
CA LYS A 14 10.40 -3.84 -4.39
C LYS A 14 8.92 -3.76 -4.05
N GLU A 15 8.46 -4.57 -3.10
CA GLU A 15 7.08 -4.59 -2.64
C GLU A 15 6.70 -3.27 -1.96
N LYS A 16 7.57 -2.75 -1.08
CA LYS A 16 7.41 -1.42 -0.47
C LYS A 16 7.30 -0.30 -1.50
N VAL A 17 8.15 -0.32 -2.51
CA VAL A 17 8.11 0.70 -3.58
C VAL A 17 6.82 0.58 -4.40
N GLY A 18 6.29 -0.63 -4.59
CA GLY A 18 5.03 -0.88 -5.31
C GLY A 18 3.80 -0.31 -4.60
N GLU A 19 3.70 -0.54 -3.29
CA GLU A 19 2.63 -0.02 -2.43
C GLU A 19 2.64 1.51 -2.39
N ILE A 20 3.82 2.11 -2.18
CA ILE A 20 4.02 3.56 -2.19
C ILE A 20 3.64 4.15 -3.56
N ARG A 21 4.01 3.50 -4.67
CA ARG A 21 3.64 3.96 -6.02
C ARG A 21 2.14 4.02 -6.24
N LYS A 22 1.41 2.99 -5.80
CA LYS A 22 -0.06 2.93 -5.89
C LYS A 22 -0.70 4.07 -5.11
N PHE A 23 -0.18 4.34 -3.92
CA PHE A 23 -0.64 5.44 -3.09
C PHE A 23 -0.40 6.82 -3.72
N TYR A 24 0.81 7.07 -4.23
CA TYR A 24 1.10 8.32 -4.95
C TYR A 24 0.19 8.51 -6.16
N GLY A 25 -0.15 7.44 -6.90
CA GLY A 25 -1.14 7.50 -7.98
C GLY A 25 -2.51 7.98 -7.51
N GLY A 26 -2.98 7.49 -6.36
CA GLY A 26 -4.22 7.93 -5.73
C GLY A 26 -4.20 9.40 -5.29
N ILE A 27 -3.11 9.84 -4.65
CA ILE A 27 -2.93 11.25 -4.24
C ILE A 27 -2.91 12.18 -5.45
N ILE A 28 -2.12 11.85 -6.47
CA ILE A 28 -1.98 12.70 -7.66
C ILE A 28 -3.34 12.87 -8.34
N SER A 29 -4.09 11.76 -8.49
CA SER A 29 -5.46 11.80 -9.00
C SER A 29 -6.36 12.71 -8.16
N TYR A 30 -6.31 12.59 -6.82
CA TYR A 30 -7.09 13.44 -5.92
C TYR A 30 -6.74 14.92 -6.03
N ILE A 31 -5.45 15.28 -6.06
CA ILE A 31 -5.01 16.67 -6.21
C ILE A 31 -5.52 17.25 -7.54
N ILE A 32 -5.43 16.49 -8.63
CA ILE A 32 -5.91 16.93 -9.95
C ILE A 32 -7.44 17.11 -9.93
N VAL A 33 -8.19 16.15 -9.39
CA VAL A 33 -9.66 16.20 -9.34
C VAL A 33 -10.13 17.35 -8.45
N ILE A 34 -9.63 17.46 -7.22
CA ILE A 34 -10.01 18.54 -6.30
C ILE A 34 -9.56 19.91 -6.82
N GLY A 35 -8.37 20.01 -7.42
CA GLY A 35 -7.89 21.23 -8.06
C GLY A 35 -8.78 21.66 -9.23
N ALA A 36 -9.18 20.71 -10.08
CA ALA A 36 -10.10 20.96 -11.18
C ALA A 36 -11.49 21.39 -10.68
N LEU A 37 -12.03 20.72 -9.67
CA LEU A 37 -13.31 21.12 -9.05
C LEU A 37 -13.23 22.49 -8.38
N ALA A 38 -12.13 22.80 -7.68
CA ALA A 38 -11.94 24.10 -7.04
C ALA A 38 -11.85 25.23 -8.09
N GLY A 39 -11.11 25.00 -9.19
CA GLY A 39 -11.03 25.94 -10.31
C GLY A 39 -12.38 26.15 -11.01
N LEU A 40 -13.14 25.08 -11.23
CA LEU A 40 -14.48 25.14 -11.81
C LEU A 40 -15.45 25.89 -10.89
N ASN A 41 -15.39 25.63 -9.59
CA ASN A 41 -16.23 26.31 -8.60
C ASN A 41 -15.89 27.80 -8.46
N TYR A 42 -14.61 28.16 -8.61
CA TYR A 42 -14.18 29.55 -8.66
C TYR A 42 -14.73 30.27 -9.90
N TRP A 43 -14.75 29.60 -11.06
CA TRP A 43 -15.28 30.17 -12.30
C TRP A 43 -16.80 30.36 -12.25
N ILE A 44 -17.54 29.39 -11.68
CA ILE A 44 -19.02 29.39 -11.73
C ILE A 44 -19.63 30.32 -10.67
N ASP A 45 -19.20 30.20 -9.42
CA ASP A 45 -19.89 30.81 -8.27
C ASP A 45 -18.97 31.70 -7.41
N GLY A 46 -17.71 31.89 -7.80
CA GLY A 46 -16.76 32.70 -7.03
C GLY A 46 -16.58 32.22 -5.59
N LEU A 47 -16.68 30.90 -5.35
CA LEU A 47 -16.62 30.24 -4.03
C LEU A 47 -17.84 30.43 -3.11
N ARG A 48 -18.97 30.97 -3.59
CA ARG A 48 -20.15 31.21 -2.74
C ARG A 48 -20.80 29.94 -2.20
N HIS A 49 -20.70 28.83 -2.94
CA HIS A 49 -21.09 27.49 -2.50
C HIS A 49 -19.96 26.48 -2.76
N PRO A 50 -19.05 26.23 -1.80
CA PRO A 50 -17.93 25.31 -1.98
C PRO A 50 -18.36 23.84 -1.89
N TRP A 51 -19.20 23.40 -2.83
CA TRP A 51 -19.70 22.03 -2.91
C TRP A 51 -18.58 21.00 -3.12
N PHE A 52 -17.46 21.43 -3.73
CA PHE A 52 -16.27 20.59 -3.89
C PHE A 52 -15.69 20.10 -2.55
N LEU A 53 -15.96 20.76 -1.42
CA LEU A 53 -15.54 20.30 -0.09
C LEU A 53 -16.23 18.98 0.28
N TRP A 54 -17.49 18.79 -0.10
CA TRP A 54 -18.20 17.53 0.13
C TRP A 54 -17.60 16.40 -0.71
N ALA A 55 -17.25 16.69 -1.97
CA ALA A 55 -16.53 15.74 -2.81
C ALA A 55 -15.14 15.44 -2.24
N ALA A 56 -14.41 16.46 -1.78
CA ALA A 56 -13.08 16.35 -1.17
C ALA A 56 -13.09 15.54 0.12
N LEU A 57 -14.12 15.70 0.95
CA LEU A 57 -14.28 14.96 2.20
C LEU A 57 -14.62 13.49 1.93
N GLY A 58 -15.58 13.21 1.04
CA GLY A 58 -15.95 11.84 0.69
C GLY A 58 -14.80 11.05 0.06
N TRP A 59 -14.10 11.66 -0.92
CA TRP A 59 -12.92 11.03 -1.53
C TRP A 59 -11.70 11.01 -0.59
N GLY A 60 -11.55 12.03 0.25
CA GLY A 60 -10.44 12.14 1.20
C GLY A 60 -10.41 10.98 2.20
N ILE A 61 -11.58 10.54 2.67
CA ILE A 61 -11.69 9.38 3.58
C ILE A 61 -11.19 8.10 2.90
N GLY A 62 -11.58 7.86 1.65
CA GLY A 62 -11.09 6.70 0.88
C GLY A 62 -9.57 6.74 0.66
N LEU A 63 -9.01 7.94 0.48
CA LEU A 63 -7.58 8.16 0.37
C LEU A 63 -6.83 7.91 1.68
N ILE A 64 -7.41 8.28 2.83
CA ILE A 64 -6.85 7.97 4.16
C ILE A 64 -6.80 6.46 4.37
N PHE A 65 -7.82 5.71 3.94
CA PHE A 65 -7.78 4.24 3.97
C PHE A 65 -6.70 3.65 3.05
N GLN A 66 -6.52 4.21 1.85
CA GLN A 66 -5.41 3.84 0.96
C GLN A 66 -4.04 4.21 1.56
N ALA A 67 -3.94 5.35 2.25
CA ALA A 67 -2.74 5.79 2.95
C ALA A 67 -2.39 4.84 4.09
N ALA A 68 -3.37 4.52 4.94
CA ALA A 68 -3.21 3.61 6.06
C ALA A 68 -2.73 2.23 5.59
N LYS A 69 -3.22 1.76 4.44
CA LYS A 69 -2.76 0.54 3.80
C LYS A 69 -1.32 0.66 3.28
N ALA A 70 -1.03 1.68 2.48
CA ALA A 70 0.27 1.84 1.83
C ALA A 70 1.43 2.19 2.77
N PHE A 71 1.14 2.80 3.91
CA PHE A 71 2.10 3.07 4.97
C PHE A 71 2.22 1.92 5.99
N ASP A 72 1.53 0.80 5.76
CA ASP A 72 1.55 -0.34 6.67
C ASP A 72 1.12 0.06 8.10
N TRP A 73 0.27 1.09 8.20
CA TRP A 73 -0.21 1.64 9.48
C TRP A 73 -1.40 0.81 9.96
N ASN A 74 -1.20 -0.50 10.09
CA ASN A 74 -2.14 -1.33 10.82
C ASN A 74 -1.64 -1.45 12.27
N PRO A 75 -2.21 -0.70 13.24
CA PRO A 75 -1.83 -0.85 14.66
C PRO A 75 -2.09 -2.27 15.19
N PHE A 76 -2.86 -3.09 14.46
CA PHE A 76 -3.18 -4.46 14.82
C PHE A 76 -2.27 -5.53 14.18
N MET A 77 -1.57 -5.24 13.09
CA MET A 77 -0.72 -6.22 12.39
C MET A 77 0.68 -5.65 12.24
N SER A 78 1.49 -5.82 13.29
CA SER A 78 2.89 -5.44 13.24
C SER A 78 3.61 -6.23 12.15
N ARG A 79 4.49 -5.58 11.39
CA ARG A 79 5.44 -6.21 10.43
C ARG A 79 6.12 -7.47 10.97
N ASP A 80 6.28 -7.53 12.28
CA ASP A 80 6.83 -8.66 13.02
C ASP A 80 5.98 -9.94 12.93
N TRP A 81 4.65 -9.83 12.75
CA TRP A 81 3.78 -10.98 12.50
C TRP A 81 3.90 -11.49 11.07
N GLU A 82 3.94 -10.58 10.09
CA GLU A 82 4.08 -10.94 8.67
C GLU A 82 5.42 -11.63 8.41
N GLU A 83 6.50 -11.06 8.95
CA GLU A 83 7.84 -11.62 8.84
C GLU A 83 7.93 -12.99 9.54
N ARG A 84 7.26 -13.16 10.69
CA ARG A 84 7.12 -14.47 11.35
C ARG A 84 6.36 -15.48 10.51
N LYS A 85 5.26 -15.09 9.87
CA LYS A 85 4.46 -16.01 9.05
C LYS A 85 5.16 -16.43 7.77
N ILE A 86 5.82 -15.49 7.09
CA ILE A 86 6.62 -15.79 5.89
C ILE A 86 7.76 -16.76 6.24
N LYS A 87 8.42 -16.56 7.38
CA LYS A 87 9.46 -17.48 7.87
C LYS A 87 8.90 -18.88 8.18
N GLU A 88 7.74 -18.95 8.82
CA GLU A 88 7.06 -20.21 9.13
C GLU A 88 6.65 -20.99 7.87
N PHE A 89 6.16 -20.29 6.83
CA PHE A 89 5.84 -20.90 5.53
C PHE A 89 7.09 -21.45 4.82
N MET A 90 8.18 -20.68 4.78
CA MET A 90 9.44 -21.13 4.18
C MET A 90 10.08 -22.32 4.92
N GLU A 91 10.00 -22.36 6.25
CA GLU A 91 10.49 -23.51 7.03
C GLU A 91 9.66 -24.77 6.78
N ARG A 92 8.34 -24.65 6.62
CA ARG A 92 7.47 -25.77 6.25
C ARG A 92 7.82 -26.33 4.87
N ASP A 93 8.06 -25.47 3.88
CA ASP A 93 8.44 -25.90 2.52
C ASP A 93 9.78 -26.64 2.52
N LYS A 94 10.81 -26.10 3.19
CA LYS A 94 12.10 -26.78 3.31
C LYS A 94 12.00 -28.13 4.02
N LYS A 95 11.17 -28.23 5.06
CA LYS A 95 10.98 -29.48 5.80
C LYS A 95 10.20 -30.52 4.98
N SER A 96 9.25 -30.07 4.16
CA SER A 96 8.50 -30.94 3.24
C SER A 96 9.39 -31.48 2.12
N GLN A 97 10.23 -30.63 1.51
CA GLN A 97 11.15 -31.01 0.44
C GLN A 97 12.26 -31.96 0.94
N SER A 98 12.77 -31.74 2.16
CA SER A 98 13.74 -32.63 2.83
C SER A 98 13.19 -34.02 3.15
N ASN A 99 11.89 -34.12 3.45
CA ASN A 99 11.28 -35.41 3.75
C ASN A 99 11.02 -36.22 2.47
N MET A 100 10.77 -35.57 1.34
CA MET A 100 10.52 -36.24 0.06
C MET A 100 11.76 -36.95 -0.50
N GLY A 101 12.95 -36.34 -0.39
CA GLY A 101 14.22 -36.95 -0.86
C GLY A 101 14.83 -38.01 0.07
N ARG A 102 14.15 -38.35 1.18
CA ARG A 102 14.55 -39.41 2.12
C ARG A 102 13.87 -40.76 1.83
N TRP A 103 12.89 -40.78 0.92
CA TRP A 103 12.16 -41.99 0.51
C TRP A 103 12.57 -42.52 -0.87
N GLU A 104 13.65 -41.99 -1.46
CA GLU A 104 14.32 -42.50 -2.67
C GLU A 104 15.66 -43.18 -2.35
#